data_AF-A0A1I7LJQ9-F1
#
_entry.id   AF-A0A1I7LJQ9-F1
#
_cell.length_a   1.000
_cell.length_b   1.000
_cell.length_c   1.000
_cell.angle_alpha   90.00
_cell.angle_beta   90.00
_cell.angle_gamma   90.00
#
_symmetry.space_group_name_H-M   'P 1'
#
loop_
_entity.id
_entity.type
_entity.pdbx_description
1 polymer ?
#
loop_
_entity_poly.entity_id
_entity_poly.type
_entity_poly.pdbx_seq_one_letter_code
_entity_poly.pdbx_strand_id
1 'polypeptide(L)'
;MKRPLTTSFSAPPPAQAASPEPATSAATTAASWRDVAPFAAALIATLEGIETGPKAGPAMRAHRSAMRRQGAAAAALGGSEALEAVLHQVAEADAARAAQRLALIREAWTGLPGAGA
;
A
#
# COMPACT_ATOMS: atom_id res chain seq x y z
N MET A 1 -60.60 -49.11 -13.36
CA MET A 1 -59.84 -48.02 -12.69
C MET A 1 -58.61 -47.68 -13.53
N LYS A 2 -58.49 -46.43 -14.00
CA LYS A 2 -57.29 -45.57 -14.04
C LYS A 2 -57.54 -44.43 -15.04
N ARG A 3 -57.38 -43.21 -14.54
CA ARG A 3 -57.79 -41.92 -15.13
C ARG A 3 -56.80 -41.48 -16.23
N PRO A 4 -57.23 -40.67 -17.21
CA PRO A 4 -56.33 -40.13 -18.22
C PRO A 4 -55.77 -38.74 -17.84
N LEU A 5 -54.79 -38.34 -18.65
CA LEU A 5 -54.38 -36.97 -19.03
C LEU A 5 -53.40 -36.17 -18.15
N THR A 6 -52.23 -36.00 -18.77
CA THR A 6 -51.42 -34.78 -18.97
C THR A 6 -50.93 -34.00 -17.76
N THR A 7 -49.61 -33.88 -17.66
CA THR A 7 -48.94 -32.60 -17.38
C THR A 7 -47.52 -32.67 -17.91
N SER A 8 -47.29 -32.05 -19.07
CA SER A 8 -45.99 -31.57 -19.49
C SER A 8 -45.38 -30.73 -18.37
N PHE A 9 -44.15 -31.06 -17.95
CA PHE A 9 -43.36 -30.16 -17.14
C PHE A 9 -42.16 -29.72 -17.99
N SER A 10 -42.29 -28.56 -18.63
CA SER A 10 -41.12 -27.83 -19.11
C SER A 10 -40.24 -27.50 -17.91
N ALA A 11 -39.02 -28.02 -17.89
CA ALA A 11 -38.01 -27.59 -16.94
C ALA A 11 -37.65 -26.11 -17.22
N PRO A 12 -37.71 -25.20 -16.25
CA PRO A 12 -37.04 -23.91 -16.37
C PRO A 12 -35.51 -24.14 -16.37
N PRO A 13 -34.72 -23.30 -17.07
CA PRO A 13 -33.26 -23.40 -16.99
C PRO A 13 -32.82 -23.21 -15.53
N PRO A 14 -31.70 -23.82 -15.11
CA PRO A 14 -31.19 -23.58 -13.76
C PRO A 14 -30.96 -22.07 -13.61
N ALA A 15 -31.63 -21.49 -12.62
CA ALA A 15 -31.28 -20.19 -12.09
C ALA A 15 -29.79 -20.25 -11.81
N GLN A 16 -29.02 -19.44 -12.54
CA GLN A 16 -27.64 -19.16 -12.19
C GLN A 16 -27.68 -18.84 -10.70
N ALA A 17 -27.04 -19.70 -9.90
CA ALA A 17 -26.69 -19.36 -8.55
C ALA A 17 -25.82 -18.13 -8.68
N ALA A 18 -26.44 -16.96 -8.54
CA ALA A 18 -25.76 -15.73 -8.28
C ALA A 18 -25.01 -16.00 -6.98
N SER A 19 -23.74 -16.38 -7.12
CA SER A 19 -22.75 -16.16 -6.08
C SER A 19 -23.01 -14.77 -5.53
N PRO A 20 -23.04 -14.56 -4.20
CA PRO A 20 -23.02 -13.22 -3.66
C PRO A 20 -21.67 -12.63 -4.08
N GLU A 21 -21.66 -11.94 -5.22
CA GLU A 21 -20.63 -11.00 -5.59
C GLU A 21 -20.61 -10.02 -4.41
N PRO A 22 -19.54 -9.97 -3.60
CA PRO A 22 -19.48 -8.99 -2.54
C PRO A 22 -19.52 -7.64 -3.24
N ALA A 23 -20.61 -6.92 -3.01
CA ALA A 23 -20.83 -5.56 -3.45
C ALA A 23 -19.65 -4.69 -3.00
N THR A 24 -18.60 -4.67 -3.81
CA THR A 24 -17.45 -3.79 -3.64
C THR A 24 -17.80 -2.49 -4.36
N SER A 25 -18.91 -1.87 -3.96
CA SER A 25 -19.21 -0.50 -4.31
C SER A 25 -18.79 0.37 -3.13
N ALA A 26 -17.89 1.31 -3.43
CA ALA A 26 -17.31 2.35 -2.57
C ALA A 26 -16.02 2.02 -1.79
N ALA A 27 -15.15 1.16 -2.32
CA ALA A 27 -13.73 1.30 -2.00
C ALA A 27 -13.18 2.47 -2.82
N THR A 28 -13.14 3.67 -2.22
CA THR A 28 -12.03 4.59 -2.53
C THR A 28 -10.77 3.75 -2.44
N THR A 29 -10.07 3.56 -3.56
CA THR A 29 -8.99 2.59 -3.72
C THR A 29 -7.87 2.90 -2.72
N ALA A 30 -7.96 2.35 -1.51
CA ALA A 30 -6.88 2.41 -0.55
C ALA A 30 -5.66 1.78 -1.23
N ALA A 31 -4.55 2.52 -1.29
CA ALA A 31 -3.34 2.04 -1.92
C ALA A 31 -2.98 0.68 -1.31
N SER A 32 -2.89 -0.35 -2.14
CA SER A 32 -2.56 -1.69 -1.66
C SER A 32 -1.09 -1.74 -1.26
N TRP A 33 -0.73 -2.74 -0.46
CA TRP A 33 0.68 -2.96 -0.08
C TRP A 33 1.61 -3.05 -1.30
N ARG A 34 1.12 -3.55 -2.44
CA ARG A 34 1.88 -3.63 -3.69
C ARG A 34 2.12 -2.27 -4.32
N ASP A 35 1.16 -1.36 -4.21
CA ASP A 35 1.24 -0.03 -4.82
C ASP A 35 2.29 0.84 -4.12
N VAL A 36 2.50 0.61 -2.81
CA VAL A 36 3.50 1.35 -2.03
C VAL A 36 4.89 0.70 -2.00
N ALA A 37 5.00 -0.57 -2.40
CA ALA A 37 6.25 -1.34 -2.37
C ALA A 37 7.43 -0.66 -3.11
N PRO A 38 7.24 -0.01 -4.27
CA PRO A 38 8.32 0.72 -4.94
C PRO A 38 8.89 1.86 -4.09
N PHE A 39 8.06 2.55 -3.30
CA PHE A 39 8.52 3.63 -2.43
C PHE A 39 9.31 3.08 -1.24
N ALA A 40 8.85 1.98 -0.64
CA ALA A 40 9.57 1.30 0.44
C ALA A 40 10.95 0.81 -0.04
N ALA A 41 11.02 0.15 -1.19
CA ALA A 41 12.28 -0.30 -1.79
C ALA A 41 13.25 0.86 -2.06
N ALA A 42 12.75 1.96 -2.63
CA ALA A 42 13.58 3.12 -2.95
C ALA A 42 14.07 3.87 -1.68
N LEU A 43 13.28 3.87 -0.60
CA LEU A 43 13.73 4.38 0.71
C LEU A 43 14.82 3.49 1.30
N ILE A 44 14.64 2.17 1.27
CA ILE A 44 15.65 1.21 1.75
C ILE A 44 16.97 1.42 1.03
N ALA A 45 16.97 1.52 -0.30
CA ALA A 45 18.18 1.80 -1.07
C ALA A 45 18.84 3.15 -0.71
N THR A 46 18.02 4.18 -0.42
CA THR A 46 18.55 5.48 0.02
C THR A 46 19.18 5.39 1.41
N LEU A 47 18.56 4.65 2.33
CA LEU A 47 19.05 4.43 3.69
C LEU A 47 20.36 3.61 3.68
N GLU A 48 20.47 2.60 2.85
CA GLU A 48 21.72 1.85 2.63
C GLU A 48 22.84 2.76 2.11
N GLY A 49 22.51 3.69 1.20
CA GLY A 49 23.44 4.72 0.75
C GLY A 49 23.92 5.64 1.88
N ILE A 50 23.02 6.03 2.80
CA ILE A 50 23.37 6.79 4.00
C ILE A 50 24.26 5.96 4.94
N GLU A 51 23.96 4.67 5.10
CA GLU A 51 24.66 3.75 6.00
C GLU A 51 26.11 3.53 5.57
N THR A 52 26.35 3.41 4.26
CA THR A 52 27.67 3.17 3.67
C THR A 52 28.43 4.45 3.31
N GLY A 53 27.71 5.57 3.13
CA GLY A 53 28.26 6.83 2.65
C GLY A 53 28.63 7.86 3.73
N PRO A 54 29.09 9.05 3.30
CA PRO A 54 29.40 10.16 4.19
C PRO A 54 28.20 10.60 5.02
N LYS A 55 28.38 10.71 6.34
CA LYS A 55 27.30 11.07 7.29
C LYS A 55 26.92 12.56 7.28
N ALA A 56 27.66 13.38 6.54
CA ALA A 56 27.45 14.82 6.48
C ALA A 56 27.75 15.38 5.07
N GLY A 57 27.31 16.62 4.85
CA GLY A 57 27.61 17.37 3.62
C GLY A 57 26.56 17.23 2.52
N PRO A 58 26.91 17.59 1.27
CA PRO A 58 25.97 17.65 0.15
C PRO A 58 25.25 16.34 -0.14
N ALA A 59 25.94 15.20 0.02
CA ALA A 59 25.36 13.87 -0.17
C ALA A 59 24.18 13.62 0.78
N MET A 60 24.35 13.94 2.07
CA MET A 60 23.28 13.79 3.06
C MET A 60 22.05 14.66 2.73
N ARG A 61 22.27 15.89 2.23
CA ARG A 61 21.16 16.75 1.77
C ARG A 61 20.44 16.15 0.57
N ALA A 62 21.17 15.54 -0.37
CA ALA A 62 20.59 14.86 -1.52
C ALA A 62 19.74 13.65 -1.08
N HIS A 63 20.23 12.83 -0.14
CA HIS A 63 19.46 11.71 0.41
C HIS A 63 18.19 12.17 1.14
N ARG A 64 18.28 13.21 1.99
CA ARG A 64 17.09 13.79 2.64
C ARG A 64 16.08 14.31 1.61
N SER A 65 16.56 14.96 0.55
CA SER A 65 15.71 15.42 -0.55
C SER A 65 15.04 14.25 -1.30
N ALA A 66 15.76 13.15 -1.54
CA ALA A 66 15.21 11.95 -2.15
C ALA A 66 14.12 11.31 -1.29
N MET A 67 14.39 11.11 0.02
CA MET A 67 13.39 10.60 0.98
C MET A 67 12.13 11.46 0.98
N ARG A 68 12.26 12.79 0.99
CA ARG A 68 11.12 13.70 0.94
C ARG A 68 10.30 13.57 -0.34
N ARG A 69 10.93 13.42 -1.51
CA ARG A 69 10.22 13.20 -2.79
C ARG A 69 9.50 11.86 -2.82
N GLN A 70 10.10 10.81 -2.27
CA GLN A 70 9.49 9.48 -2.16
C GLN A 70 8.26 9.53 -1.25
N GLY A 71 8.36 10.21 -0.10
CA GLY A 71 7.22 10.46 0.78
C GLY A 71 6.11 11.27 0.10
N ALA A 72 6.45 12.34 -0.60
CA ALA A 72 5.47 13.13 -1.35
C ALA A 72 4.73 12.29 -2.41
N ALA A 73 5.44 11.41 -3.12
CA ALA A 73 4.84 10.53 -4.12
C ALA A 73 3.93 9.46 -3.49
N ALA A 74 4.34 8.88 -2.36
CA ALA A 74 3.50 7.95 -1.60
C ALA A 74 2.24 8.64 -1.04
N ALA A 75 2.39 9.85 -0.49
CA ALA A 75 1.27 10.66 -0.01
C ALA A 75 0.30 11.04 -1.13
N ALA A 76 0.80 11.32 -2.34
CA ALA A 76 -0.04 11.57 -3.51
C ALA A 76 -0.81 10.32 -3.96
N LEU A 77 -0.27 9.12 -3.72
CA LEU A 77 -0.92 7.85 -4.06
C LEU A 77 -2.07 7.50 -3.12
N GLY A 78 -1.89 7.66 -1.81
CA GLY A 78 -2.88 7.20 -0.82
C GLY A 78 -2.83 7.93 0.52
N GLY A 79 -2.32 9.17 0.55
CA GLY A 79 -2.31 10.01 1.74
C GLY A 79 -1.53 9.40 2.90
N SER A 80 -2.07 9.57 4.11
CA SER A 80 -1.46 9.06 5.34
C SER A 80 -1.38 7.55 5.39
N GLU A 81 -2.38 6.83 4.87
CA GLU A 81 -2.39 5.36 4.86
C GLU A 81 -1.26 4.80 4.01
N ALA A 82 -1.00 5.41 2.84
CA ALA A 82 0.14 5.03 2.02
C ALA A 82 1.48 5.31 2.72
N LEU A 83 1.61 6.43 3.43
CA LEU A 83 2.83 6.73 4.20
C LEU A 83 3.03 5.72 5.34
N GLU A 84 1.99 5.37 6.07
CA GLU A 84 2.04 4.37 7.13
C GLU A 84 2.40 2.98 6.58
N ALA A 85 1.78 2.57 5.48
CA ALA A 85 2.09 1.30 4.81
C ALA A 85 3.55 1.24 4.33
N VAL A 86 4.10 2.35 3.83
CA VAL A 86 5.54 2.44 3.50
C VAL A 86 6.41 2.28 4.76
N LEU A 87 6.10 2.98 5.85
CA LEU A 87 6.87 2.87 7.10
C LEU A 87 6.83 1.43 7.65
N HIS A 88 5.67 0.78 7.58
CA HIS A 88 5.52 -0.61 7.97
C HIS A 88 6.42 -1.53 7.14
N GLN A 89 6.41 -1.39 5.81
CA GLN A 89 7.28 -2.21 4.94
C GLN A 89 8.78 -1.96 5.16
N VAL A 90 9.19 -0.71 5.42
CA VAL A 90 10.59 -0.41 5.77
C VAL A 90 10.99 -1.05 7.09
N ALA A 91 10.09 -1.07 8.09
CA ALA A 91 10.34 -1.70 9.38
C ALA A 91 10.47 -3.23 9.25
N GLU A 92 9.59 -3.86 8.48
CA GLU A 92 9.59 -5.31 8.23
C GLU A 92 10.82 -5.77 7.44
N ALA A 93 11.37 -4.92 6.56
CA ALA A 93 12.54 -5.26 5.75
C ALA A 93 13.82 -5.48 6.59
N ASP A 94 13.97 -4.78 7.72
CA ASP A 94 15.08 -4.96 8.65
C ASP A 94 14.72 -4.48 10.05
N ALA A 95 14.21 -5.40 10.87
CA ALA A 95 13.80 -5.12 12.24
C ALA A 95 14.94 -4.61 13.14
N ALA A 96 16.20 -5.00 12.86
CA ALA A 96 17.34 -4.59 13.68
C ALA A 96 17.69 -3.11 13.48
N ARG A 97 17.42 -2.55 12.30
CA ARG A 97 17.67 -1.14 11.95
C ARG A 97 16.40 -0.30 11.87
N ALA A 98 15.23 -0.91 12.02
CA ALA A 98 13.92 -0.26 11.84
C ALA A 98 13.81 1.06 12.60
N ALA A 99 14.11 1.08 13.91
CA ALA A 99 13.99 2.29 14.72
C ALA A 99 14.85 3.46 14.17
N GLN A 100 16.10 3.17 13.79
CA GLN A 100 17.00 4.18 13.24
C GLN A 100 16.54 4.67 11.86
N ARG A 101 16.17 3.75 10.96
CA ARG A 101 15.70 4.05 9.61
C ARG A 101 14.40 4.86 9.63
N LEU A 102 13.45 4.49 10.47
CA LEU A 102 12.18 5.20 10.64
C LEU A 102 12.38 6.62 11.18
N ALA A 103 13.33 6.83 12.10
CA ALA A 103 13.64 8.16 12.60
C ALA A 103 14.14 9.10 11.48
N LEU A 104 15.03 8.61 10.63
CA LEU A 104 15.55 9.37 9.47
C LEU A 104 14.44 9.70 8.46
N ILE A 105 13.56 8.74 8.18
CA ILE A 105 12.43 8.94 7.28
C ILE A 105 11.47 9.98 7.85
N ARG A 106 11.06 9.85 9.11
CA ARG A 106 10.14 10.79 9.77
C ARG A 106 10.72 12.20 9.80
N GLU A 107 12.00 12.36 10.11
CA GLU A 107 12.67 13.66 10.04
C GLU A 107 12.60 14.25 8.63
N ALA A 108 12.91 13.47 7.60
CA ALA A 108 12.86 13.91 6.20
C ALA A 108 11.44 14.25 5.73
N TRP A 109 10.43 13.64 6.35
CA TRP A 109 9.01 13.81 6.02
C TRP A 109 8.30 14.89 6.83
N THR A 110 9.00 15.57 7.73
CA THR A 110 8.44 16.68 8.51
C THR A 110 7.77 17.72 7.58
N GLY A 111 6.49 18.01 7.85
CA GLY A 111 5.68 18.94 7.06
C GLY A 111 5.12 18.38 5.75
N LEU A 112 5.24 17.07 5.48
CA LEU A 112 4.46 16.42 4.43
C LEU A 112 3.00 16.25 4.89
N PRO A 113 2.01 16.58 4.04
CA PRO A 113 0.62 16.30 4.34
C PRO A 113 0.42 14.79 4.49
N GLY A 114 -0.21 14.39 5.60
CA GLY A 114 -0.47 12.98 5.92
C GLY A 114 0.66 12.25 6.67
N ALA A 115 1.82 12.88 6.90
CA ALA A 115 2.94 12.23 7.60
C ALA A 115 2.80 12.17 9.14
N GLY A 116 1.65 12.59 9.69
CA GLY A 116 1.44 12.78 11.12
C GLY A 116 2.06 14.09 11.63
N ALA A 117 1.34 14.79 12.51
CA ALA A 117 1.85 15.95 13.24
C ALA A 117 2.75 15.53 14.40
#